data_AF-K1RPV5-F1
#
_entry.id   AF-K1RPV5-F1
#
_cell.length_a   1.000
_cell.length_b   1.000
_cell.length_c   1.000
_cell.angle_alpha   90.00
_cell.angle_beta   90.00
_cell.angle_gamma   90.00
#
_symmetry.space_group_name_H-M   'P 1'
#
loop_
_entity.id
_entity.type
_entity.pdbx_description
1 polymer ?
#
loop_
_entity_poly.entity_id
_entity_poly.type
_entity_poly.pdbx_seq_one_letter_code
_entity_poly.pdbx_strand_id
1 'polypeptide(L)'
;EVFLAHDNDKTAKSYAETYLAQNKEKMLEETKGRMSLDDLFSQIQEGNLKELNLIVKADVQGSVEAVKQSLMKLSNEEVVVKCIHGGVGAINESDVSLASASNAIIIGFNVRPDATAKATAEREGVDVRLYKVIYQAIEDVEAAMKGMLDPVYEEKVIGHAEVRQIFKASAIGNIAGSYVWTVCSREAVRFVSPVRASRSSKATWLP
;
A
#
# COMPACT_ATOMS: atom_id res chain seq x y z
N GLU A 1 16.43 22.61 -18.54
CA GLU A 1 17.62 23.06 -17.78
C GLU A 1 18.33 24.15 -18.57
N VAL A 2 18.85 25.19 -17.91
CA VAL A 2 19.59 26.29 -18.57
C VAL A 2 21.08 25.97 -18.48
N PHE A 3 21.74 25.80 -19.62
CA PHE A 3 23.18 25.59 -19.68
C PHE A 3 23.89 26.94 -19.75
N LEU A 4 24.76 27.23 -18.78
CA LEU A 4 25.65 28.40 -18.80
C LEU A 4 27.07 27.98 -19.18
N ALA A 5 27.57 28.55 -20.28
CA ALA A 5 28.98 28.46 -20.65
C ALA A 5 29.74 29.61 -20.00
N HIS A 6 30.93 29.32 -19.46
CA HIS A 6 31.83 30.31 -18.86
C HIS A 6 33.22 30.20 -19.49
N ASP A 7 33.87 31.34 -19.68
CA ASP A 7 35.17 31.42 -20.36
C ASP A 7 36.34 30.90 -19.49
N ASN A 8 36.17 30.89 -18.16
CA ASN A 8 37.21 30.49 -17.20
C ASN A 8 36.77 29.31 -16.32
N ASP A 9 37.64 28.29 -16.20
CA ASP A 9 37.42 27.10 -15.37
C ASP A 9 37.15 27.44 -13.89
N LYS A 10 37.88 28.42 -13.36
CA LYS A 10 37.77 28.82 -11.94
C LYS A 10 36.40 29.42 -11.61
N THR A 11 35.84 30.22 -12.52
CA THR A 11 34.49 30.77 -12.36
C THR A 11 33.43 29.70 -12.54
N ALA A 12 33.58 28.79 -13.51
CA ALA A 12 32.65 27.69 -13.73
C ALA A 12 32.53 26.78 -12.49
N LYS A 13 33.66 26.45 -11.85
CA LYS A 13 33.68 25.67 -10.60
C LYS A 13 32.97 26.38 -9.44
N SER A 14 33.23 27.68 -9.24
CA SER A 14 32.58 28.43 -8.16
C SER A 14 31.06 28.53 -8.35
N TYR A 15 30.59 28.69 -9.59
CA TYR A 15 29.15 28.65 -9.89
C TYR A 15 28.58 27.25 -9.64
N ALA A 16 29.23 26.18 -10.10
CA ALA A 16 28.78 24.81 -9.87
C ALA A 16 28.68 24.48 -8.37
N GLU A 17 29.66 24.88 -7.57
CA GLU A 17 29.64 24.72 -6.11
C GLU A 17 28.48 25.49 -5.47
N THR A 18 28.23 26.72 -5.91
CA THR A 18 27.11 27.54 -5.42
C THR A 18 25.76 26.91 -5.77
N TYR A 19 25.60 26.39 -6.99
CA TYR A 19 24.38 25.68 -7.41
C TYR A 19 24.15 24.39 -6.62
N LEU A 20 25.21 23.61 -6.37
CA LEU A 20 25.15 22.41 -5.54
C LEU A 20 24.75 22.75 -4.09
N ALA A 21 25.32 23.81 -3.52
CA ALA A 21 24.99 24.26 -2.18
C ALA A 21 23.51 24.70 -2.09
N GLN A 22 23.04 25.51 -3.03
CA GLN A 22 21.63 25.94 -3.09
C GLN A 22 20.67 24.77 -3.28
N ASN A 23 21.01 23.78 -4.12
CA ASN A 23 20.15 22.62 -4.32
C ASN A 23 20.10 21.75 -3.06
N LYS A 24 21.23 21.59 -2.37
CA LYS A 24 21.29 20.88 -1.09
C LYS A 24 20.47 21.61 -0.02
N GLU A 25 20.50 22.94 0.01
CA GLU A 25 19.75 23.77 0.96
C GLU A 25 18.24 23.67 0.70
N LYS A 26 17.81 23.74 -0.57
CA LYS A 26 16.41 23.50 -0.97
C LYS A 26 15.92 22.11 -0.61
N MET A 27 16.72 21.07 -0.86
CA MET A 27 16.40 19.70 -0.45
C MET A 27 16.26 19.59 1.07
N LEU A 28 17.11 20.31 1.82
CA LEU A 28 17.02 20.37 3.28
C LEU A 28 15.78 21.13 3.77
N GLU A 29 15.40 22.23 3.11
CA GLU A 29 14.18 22.98 3.42
C GLU A 29 12.93 22.17 3.09
N GLU A 30 12.90 21.47 1.95
CA GLU A 30 11.83 20.53 1.59
C GLU A 30 11.69 19.40 2.61
N THR A 31 12.82 18.97 3.21
CA THR A 31 12.82 17.95 4.28
C THR A 31 12.46 18.53 5.66
N LYS A 32 12.82 19.78 5.94
CA LYS A 32 12.53 20.47 7.23
C LYS A 32 11.10 21.02 7.31
N GLY A 33 10.41 21.19 6.18
CA GLY A 33 9.09 21.80 6.10
C GLY A 33 7.91 20.92 6.52
N ARG A 34 8.12 19.67 6.97
CA ARG A 34 7.02 18.78 7.36
C ARG A 34 7.37 17.96 8.58
N MET A 35 7.09 18.51 9.76
CA MET A 35 6.43 17.81 10.88
C MET A 35 6.40 18.77 12.07
N SER A 36 5.25 19.43 12.25
CA SER A 36 4.91 19.96 13.56
C SER A 36 4.72 18.78 14.54
N LEU A 37 4.98 19.00 15.83
CA LEU A 37 4.62 18.03 16.87
C LEU A 37 3.12 17.72 16.86
N ASP A 38 2.28 18.67 16.41
CA ASP A 38 0.84 18.46 16.22
C ASP A 38 0.53 17.54 15.04
N ASP A 39 1.25 17.66 13.90
CA ASP A 39 1.09 16.76 12.74
C ASP A 39 1.52 15.34 13.08
N LEU A 40 2.58 15.21 13.88
CA LEU A 40 3.04 13.94 14.44
C LEU A 40 1.98 13.29 15.33
N PHE A 41 1.27 14.07 16.15
CA PHE A 41 0.17 13.56 16.98
C PHE A 41 -1.05 13.15 16.16
N SER A 42 -1.39 13.89 15.10
CA SER A 42 -2.45 13.50 14.15
C SER A 42 -2.10 12.22 13.39
N GLN A 43 -0.86 12.05 12.93
CA GLN A 43 -0.39 10.82 12.28
C GLN A 43 -0.37 9.60 13.20
N ILE A 44 -0.18 9.79 14.51
CA ILE A 44 -0.27 8.70 15.50
C ILE A 44 -1.74 8.37 15.83
N GLN A 45 -2.65 9.35 15.74
CA GLN A 45 -4.09 9.15 15.94
C GLN A 45 -4.80 8.53 14.73
N GLU A 46 -4.32 8.79 13.51
CA GLU A 46 -4.70 8.11 12.27
C GLU A 46 -4.07 6.71 12.24
N GLY A 47 -4.56 5.85 13.13
CA GLY A 47 -4.14 4.47 13.23
C GLY A 47 -4.14 3.77 11.87
N ASN A 48 -2.96 3.28 11.48
CA ASN A 48 -2.75 2.26 10.46
C ASN A 48 -2.94 2.69 8.99
N LEU A 49 -2.59 3.93 8.63
CA LEU A 49 -2.36 4.28 7.21
C LEU A 49 -1.31 3.32 6.64
N LYS A 50 -1.71 2.52 5.64
CA LYS A 50 -0.80 1.55 5.02
C LYS A 50 0.09 2.31 4.04
N GLU A 51 1.39 2.36 4.31
CA GLU A 51 2.34 2.99 3.40
C GLU A 51 2.83 1.98 2.35
N LEU A 52 2.69 2.32 1.08
CA LEU A 52 3.30 1.59 -0.03
C LEU A 52 4.56 2.32 -0.49
N ASN A 53 5.70 1.79 -0.08
CA ASN A 53 7.00 2.34 -0.42
C ASN A 53 7.47 1.85 -1.79
N LEU A 54 7.90 2.78 -2.64
CA LEU A 54 8.36 2.52 -4.01
C LEU A 54 9.74 3.13 -4.26
N ILE A 55 10.56 2.41 -5.01
CA ILE A 55 11.81 2.92 -5.60
C ILE A 55 11.65 2.91 -7.11
N VAL A 56 11.90 4.03 -7.77
CA VAL A 56 11.74 4.19 -9.22
C VAL A 56 13.10 4.35 -9.88
N LYS A 57 13.40 3.49 -10.86
CA LYS A 57 14.59 3.59 -11.71
C LYS A 57 14.17 3.71 -13.15
N ALA A 58 14.72 4.67 -13.89
CA ALA A 58 14.45 4.80 -15.32
C ALA A 58 15.72 5.06 -16.12
N ASP A 59 15.61 4.93 -17.44
CA ASP A 59 16.69 5.17 -18.40
C ASP A 59 17.03 6.66 -18.55
N VAL A 60 16.01 7.52 -18.51
CA VAL A 60 16.14 8.98 -18.61
C VAL A 60 15.50 9.65 -17.41
N GLN A 61 16.05 10.80 -17.02
CA GLN A 61 15.56 11.57 -15.88
C GLN A 61 14.06 11.86 -16.03
N GLY A 62 13.62 12.48 -17.13
CA GLY A 62 12.21 12.86 -17.34
C GLY A 62 11.19 11.72 -17.17
N SER A 63 11.59 10.47 -17.44
CA SER A 63 10.76 9.29 -17.20
C SER A 63 10.61 8.99 -15.70
N VAL A 64 11.66 9.18 -14.90
CA VAL A 64 11.60 9.07 -13.43
C VAL A 64 10.59 10.04 -12.86
N GLU A 65 10.63 11.32 -13.25
CA GLU A 65 9.68 12.30 -12.71
C GLU A 65 8.25 12.02 -13.18
N ALA A 66 8.05 11.65 -14.45
CA ALA A 66 6.73 11.34 -14.98
C ALA A 66 6.09 10.13 -14.27
N VAL A 67 6.87 9.06 -14.06
CA VAL A 67 6.43 7.85 -13.35
C VAL A 67 6.16 8.18 -11.88
N LYS A 68 7.07 8.87 -11.21
CA LYS A 68 6.90 9.29 -9.81
C LYS A 68 5.62 10.11 -9.63
N GLN A 69 5.40 11.11 -10.48
CA GLN A 69 4.22 11.97 -10.39
C GLN A 69 2.91 11.20 -10.65
N SER A 70 2.94 10.22 -11.56
CA SER A 70 1.77 9.40 -11.88
C SER A 70 1.42 8.46 -10.74
N LEU A 71 2.43 7.83 -10.13
CA LEU A 71 2.25 6.91 -8.99
C LEU A 71 1.79 7.64 -7.72
N MET A 72 2.31 8.85 -7.44
CA MET A 72 1.88 9.64 -6.28
C MET A 72 0.41 10.11 -6.37
N LYS A 73 -0.16 10.20 -7.58
CA LYS A 73 -1.59 10.54 -7.75
C LYS A 73 -2.54 9.40 -7.37
N LEU A 74 -2.03 8.17 -7.22
CA LEU A 74 -2.83 7.01 -6.86
C LEU A 74 -3.07 6.91 -5.35
N SER A 75 -2.34 7.68 -4.54
CA SER A 75 -2.51 7.70 -3.08
C SER A 75 -3.94 8.06 -2.68
N ASN A 76 -4.50 7.30 -1.75
CA ASN A 76 -5.83 7.52 -1.18
C ASN A 76 -5.75 7.62 0.36
N GLU A 77 -6.90 7.82 1.01
CA GLU A 77 -6.96 7.96 2.48
C GLU A 77 -6.65 6.66 3.24
N GLU A 78 -6.63 5.49 2.56
CA GLU A 78 -6.37 4.18 3.19
C GLU A 78 -4.92 3.71 2.97
N VAL A 79 -4.35 4.00 1.79
CA VAL A 79 -3.02 3.58 1.34
C VAL A 79 -2.26 4.77 0.76
N VAL A 80 -1.15 5.12 1.39
CA VAL A 80 -0.30 6.23 0.97
C VAL A 80 0.86 5.69 0.12
N VAL A 81 0.91 6.06 -1.15
CA VAL A 81 2.02 5.70 -2.03
C VAL A 81 3.17 6.69 -1.86
N LYS A 82 4.35 6.19 -1.48
CA LYS A 82 5.54 7.01 -1.21
C LYS A 82 6.71 6.55 -2.06
N CYS A 83 7.31 7.48 -2.80
CA CYS A 83 8.54 7.24 -3.55
C CYS A 83 9.75 7.60 -2.66
N ILE A 84 10.46 6.59 -2.17
CA ILE A 84 11.63 6.77 -1.27
C ILE A 84 12.84 7.25 -2.09
N HIS A 85 13.06 6.64 -3.25
CA HIS A 85 14.20 6.93 -4.09
C HIS A 85 13.81 6.89 -5.57
N GLY A 86 14.24 7.90 -6.31
CA GLY A 86 14.10 8.00 -7.76
C GLY A 86 15.47 8.23 -8.37
N GLY A 87 15.89 7.38 -9.29
CA GLY A 87 17.22 7.47 -9.90
C GLY A 87 17.23 7.10 -11.37
N VAL A 88 18.27 7.56 -12.07
CA VAL A 88 18.52 7.20 -13.47
C VAL A 88 19.56 6.08 -13.52
N GLY A 89 19.35 5.10 -14.39
CA GLY A 89 20.28 4.00 -14.64
C GLY A 89 19.75 2.62 -14.26
N ALA A 90 20.62 1.62 -14.40
CA ALA A 90 20.33 0.24 -14.04
C ALA A 90 20.05 0.09 -12.54
N ILE A 91 19.38 -1.02 -12.19
CA ILE A 91 19.08 -1.36 -10.79
C ILE A 91 20.31 -2.06 -10.20
N ASN A 92 20.87 -1.48 -9.14
CA ASN A 92 22.08 -1.95 -8.48
C ASN A 92 21.75 -2.68 -7.16
N GLU A 93 22.75 -3.36 -6.59
CA GLU A 93 22.62 -4.02 -5.28
C GLU A 93 22.23 -3.04 -4.17
N SER A 94 22.79 -1.83 -4.16
CA SER A 94 22.46 -0.82 -3.16
C SER A 94 20.98 -0.41 -3.18
N ASP A 95 20.36 -0.40 -4.37
CA ASP A 95 18.93 -0.10 -4.50
C ASP A 95 18.07 -1.23 -3.93
N VAL A 96 18.51 -2.49 -4.12
CA VAL A 96 17.87 -3.68 -3.54
C VAL A 96 17.98 -3.69 -2.02
N SER A 97 19.15 -3.42 -1.46
CA SER A 97 19.31 -3.34 -0.01
C SER A 97 18.50 -2.20 0.61
N LEU A 98 18.39 -1.05 -0.07
CA LEU A 98 17.53 0.04 0.38
C LEU A 98 16.05 -0.36 0.36
N ALA A 99 15.64 -1.11 -0.68
CA ALA A 99 14.29 -1.63 -0.81
C ALA A 99 13.97 -2.64 0.30
N SER A 100 14.89 -3.55 0.61
CA SER A 100 14.72 -4.53 1.70
C SER A 100 14.60 -3.84 3.06
N ALA A 101 15.48 -2.89 3.36
CA ALA A 101 15.46 -2.15 4.63
C ALA A 101 14.17 -1.33 4.84
N SER A 102 13.58 -0.83 3.76
CA SER A 102 12.39 0.03 3.80
C SER A 102 11.10 -0.70 3.39
N ASN A 103 11.17 -2.01 3.17
CA ASN A 103 10.10 -2.85 2.63
C ASN A 103 9.42 -2.24 1.38
N ALA A 104 10.24 -1.78 0.44
CA ALA A 104 9.81 -1.08 -0.77
C ALA A 104 9.84 -1.99 -2.01
N ILE A 105 8.99 -1.69 -2.99
CA ILE A 105 8.96 -2.36 -4.30
C ILE A 105 9.80 -1.56 -5.29
N ILE A 106 10.62 -2.24 -6.09
CA ILE A 106 11.43 -1.59 -7.12
C ILE A 106 10.70 -1.61 -8.46
N ILE A 107 10.51 -0.43 -9.04
CA ILE A 107 9.88 -0.19 -10.34
C ILE A 107 10.95 0.29 -11.32
N GLY A 108 11.30 -0.55 -12.28
CA GLY A 108 12.24 -0.23 -13.36
C GLY A 108 11.50 0.14 -14.64
N PHE A 109 11.68 1.35 -15.15
CA PHE A 109 11.14 1.81 -16.43
C PHE A 109 12.23 1.80 -17.51
N ASN A 110 12.08 0.93 -18.52
CA ASN A 110 13.05 0.74 -19.61
C ASN A 110 14.50 0.44 -19.15
N VAL A 111 14.66 -0.08 -17.93
CA VAL A 111 15.96 -0.45 -17.35
C VAL A 111 16.02 -1.95 -17.08
N ARG A 112 17.23 -2.47 -16.96
CA ARG A 112 17.48 -3.85 -16.57
C ARG A 112 18.25 -3.88 -15.24
N PRO A 113 17.97 -4.86 -14.36
CA PRO A 113 18.77 -5.07 -13.17
C PRO A 113 20.08 -5.75 -13.52
N ASP A 114 21.13 -5.41 -12.77
CA ASP A 114 22.40 -6.12 -12.84
C ASP A 114 22.27 -7.56 -12.33
N ALA A 115 23.16 -8.45 -12.79
CA ALA A 115 23.14 -9.85 -12.39
C ALA A 115 23.29 -10.03 -10.86
N THR A 116 24.10 -9.18 -10.23
CA THR A 116 24.26 -9.13 -8.77
C THR A 116 22.99 -8.64 -8.08
N ALA A 117 22.38 -7.56 -8.59
CA ALA A 117 21.14 -7.02 -8.06
C ALA A 117 20.00 -8.04 -8.11
N LYS A 118 19.87 -8.79 -9.21
CA LYS A 118 18.86 -9.85 -9.33
C LYS A 118 19.05 -10.96 -8.28
N ALA A 119 20.29 -11.43 -8.10
CA ALA A 119 20.60 -12.46 -7.11
C ALA A 119 20.36 -11.96 -5.67
N THR A 120 20.65 -10.69 -5.37
CA THR A 120 20.35 -10.09 -4.07
C THR A 120 18.85 -9.91 -3.87
N ALA A 121 18.10 -9.51 -4.89
CA ALA A 121 16.66 -9.35 -4.80
C ALA A 121 15.94 -10.66 -4.50
N GLU A 122 16.33 -11.76 -5.15
CA GLU A 122 15.81 -13.11 -4.86
C GLU A 122 16.15 -13.58 -3.44
N ARG A 123 17.32 -13.21 -2.93
CA ARG A 123 17.80 -13.59 -1.58
C ARG A 123 17.08 -12.80 -0.48
N GLU A 124 16.87 -11.51 -0.70
CA GLU A 124 16.23 -10.61 0.26
C GLU A 124 14.70 -10.57 0.13
N GLY A 125 14.14 -11.19 -0.90
CA GLY A 125 12.70 -11.23 -1.14
C GLY A 125 12.12 -9.91 -1.63
N VAL A 126 12.94 -9.08 -2.30
CA VAL A 126 12.51 -7.78 -2.84
C VAL A 126 11.80 -7.99 -4.18
N ASP A 127 10.58 -7.45 -4.32
CA ASP A 127 9.86 -7.47 -5.59
C ASP A 127 10.44 -6.42 -6.55
N VAL A 128 10.92 -6.88 -7.71
CA VAL A 128 11.51 -6.07 -8.77
C VAL A 128 10.66 -6.21 -10.02
N ARG A 129 9.97 -5.14 -10.40
CA ARG A 129 9.09 -5.11 -11.56
C ARG A 129 9.64 -4.21 -12.64
N LEU A 130 9.69 -4.74 -13.86
CA LEU A 130 10.23 -4.04 -15.02
C LEU A 130 9.09 -3.72 -15.99
N TYR A 131 8.95 -2.45 -16.32
CA TYR A 131 7.92 -1.97 -17.23
C TYR A 131 8.54 -1.26 -18.42
N LYS A 132 7.87 -1.38 -19.56
CA LYS A 132 8.16 -0.58 -20.76
C LYS A 132 7.09 0.50 -21.00
N VAL A 133 5.92 0.34 -20.38
CA VAL A 133 4.76 1.21 -20.57
C VAL A 133 4.25 1.64 -19.20
N ILE A 134 4.07 2.95 -19.00
CA ILE A 134 3.71 3.52 -17.69
C ILE A 134 2.34 3.04 -17.18
N TYR A 135 1.38 2.83 -18.07
CA TYR A 135 0.03 2.38 -17.70
C TYR A 135 0.03 1.00 -17.05
N GLN A 136 0.92 0.09 -17.48
CA GLN A 136 1.07 -1.22 -16.85
C GLN A 136 1.59 -1.10 -15.43
N ALA A 137 2.52 -0.16 -15.18
CA ALA A 137 3.03 0.09 -13.84
C ALA A 137 1.94 0.65 -12.91
N ILE A 138 1.07 1.53 -13.43
CA ILE A 138 -0.07 2.07 -12.67
C ILE A 138 -1.04 0.95 -12.28
N GLU A 139 -1.40 0.10 -13.23
CA GLU A 139 -2.38 -0.98 -13.02
C GLU A 139 -1.88 -2.02 -11.99
N ASP A 140 -0.60 -2.41 -12.07
CA ASP A 140 0.03 -3.31 -11.10
C ASP A 140 0.13 -2.69 -9.70
N VAL A 141 0.43 -1.39 -9.60
CA VAL A 141 0.47 -0.68 -8.31
C VAL A 141 -0.94 -0.56 -7.72
N GLU A 142 -1.97 -0.28 -8.52
CA GLU A 142 -3.35 -0.32 -8.06
C GLU A 142 -3.77 -1.71 -7.58
N ALA A 143 -3.33 -2.77 -8.27
CA ALA A 143 -3.58 -4.14 -7.85
C ALA A 143 -2.90 -4.46 -6.50
N ALA A 144 -1.66 -3.98 -6.31
CA ALA A 144 -0.96 -4.10 -5.03
C ALA A 144 -1.70 -3.35 -3.90
N MET A 145 -2.17 -2.12 -4.17
CA MET A 145 -2.97 -1.35 -3.21
C MET A 145 -4.25 -2.10 -2.81
N LYS A 146 -4.97 -2.67 -3.78
CA LYS A 146 -6.17 -3.48 -3.51
C LYS A 146 -5.88 -4.71 -2.66
N GLY A 147 -4.72 -5.35 -2.86
CA GLY A 147 -4.27 -6.47 -2.03
C GLY A 147 -3.92 -6.07 -0.59
N MET A 148 -3.63 -4.79 -0.35
CA MET A 148 -3.37 -4.25 0.99
C MET A 148 -4.66 -3.83 1.71
N LEU A 149 -5.79 -3.69 1.02
CA LEU A 149 -7.07 -3.33 1.66
C LEU A 149 -7.62 -4.50 2.47
N ASP A 150 -8.18 -4.19 3.63
CA ASP A 150 -8.82 -5.19 4.47
C ASP A 150 -10.14 -5.66 3.83
N PRO A 151 -10.46 -6.97 3.87
CA PRO A 151 -11.68 -7.48 3.28
C PRO A 151 -12.90 -6.88 3.98
N VAL A 152 -13.78 -6.24 3.22
CA VAL A 152 -15.06 -5.74 3.72
C VAL A 152 -15.99 -6.93 3.94
N TYR A 153 -16.32 -7.22 5.19
CA TYR A 153 -17.30 -8.23 5.54
C TYR A 153 -18.72 -7.65 5.38
N GLU A 154 -19.47 -8.16 4.42
CA GLU A 154 -20.90 -7.83 4.29
C GLU A 154 -21.73 -8.89 5.04
N GLU A 155 -22.51 -8.45 6.04
CA GLU A 155 -23.42 -9.33 6.77
C GLU A 155 -24.61 -9.68 5.88
N LYS A 156 -24.57 -10.86 5.25
CA LYS A 156 -25.69 -11.36 4.45
C LYS A 156 -26.60 -12.24 5.30
N VAL A 157 -27.85 -11.80 5.48
CA VAL A 157 -28.86 -12.60 6.18
C VAL A 157 -29.24 -13.83 5.34
N ILE A 158 -28.80 -15.00 5.78
CA ILE A 158 -29.01 -16.29 5.09
C ILE A 158 -30.45 -16.80 5.17
N GLY A 159 -31.20 -16.42 6.19
CA GLY A 159 -32.58 -16.85 6.37
C GLY A 159 -33.18 -16.43 7.71
N HIS A 160 -34.49 -16.64 7.83
CA HIS A 160 -35.25 -16.35 9.04
C HIS A 160 -35.88 -17.63 9.57
N ALA A 161 -35.72 -17.90 10.87
CA ALA A 161 -36.29 -19.05 11.53
C ALA A 161 -37.02 -18.62 12.81
N GLU A 162 -38.18 -19.22 13.05
CA GLU A 162 -38.98 -18.97 14.24
C GLU A 162 -38.87 -20.17 15.19
N VAL A 163 -38.49 -19.91 16.43
CA VAL A 163 -38.41 -20.95 17.48
C VAL A 163 -39.82 -21.23 17.98
N ARG A 164 -40.29 -22.46 17.80
CA ARG A 164 -41.63 -22.89 18.24
C ARG A 164 -41.61 -23.63 19.56
N GLN A 165 -40.54 -24.36 19.84
CA GLN A 165 -40.42 -25.17 21.05
C GLN A 165 -38.99 -25.23 21.54
N ILE A 166 -38.79 -25.30 22.86
CA ILE A 166 -37.48 -25.43 23.49
C ILE A 166 -37.48 -26.71 24.33
N PHE A 167 -36.51 -27.57 24.09
CA PHE A 167 -36.26 -28.80 24.85
C PHE A 167 -35.03 -28.60 25.73
N LYS A 168 -35.07 -29.10 26.96
CA LYS A 168 -33.92 -29.06 27.87
C LYS A 168 -33.26 -30.43 27.91
N ALA A 169 -31.98 -30.49 27.53
CA ALA A 169 -31.18 -31.71 27.62
C ALA A 169 -30.00 -31.46 28.57
N SER A 170 -29.87 -32.28 29.61
CA SER A 170 -28.90 -32.08 30.69
C SER A 170 -27.42 -32.08 30.23
N ALA A 171 -27.11 -32.66 29.08
CA ALA A 171 -25.75 -32.79 28.55
C ALA A 171 -25.34 -31.70 27.53
N ILE A 172 -26.29 -30.98 26.93
CA ILE A 172 -26.05 -30.09 25.76
C ILE A 172 -26.68 -28.70 25.98
N GLY A 173 -27.59 -28.55 26.94
CA GLY A 173 -28.27 -27.29 27.26
C GLY A 173 -29.67 -27.20 26.67
N ASN A 174 -30.06 -25.99 26.24
CA ASN A 174 -31.37 -25.74 25.65
C ASN A 174 -31.33 -25.97 24.14
N ILE A 175 -32.15 -26.89 23.64
CA ILE A 175 -32.31 -27.21 22.22
C ILE A 175 -33.56 -26.51 21.71
N ALA A 176 -33.41 -25.62 20.73
CA ALA A 176 -34.53 -24.92 20.12
C ALA A 176 -35.01 -25.66 18.85
N GLY A 177 -36.26 -26.12 18.85
CA GLY A 177 -36.96 -26.57 17.65
C GLY A 177 -37.48 -25.35 16.87
N SER A 178 -36.88 -25.09 15.72
CA SER A 178 -37.19 -23.94 14.87
C SER A 178 -37.79 -24.34 13.53
N TYR A 179 -38.67 -23.49 13.01
CA TYR A 179 -39.23 -23.61 11.67
C TYR A 179 -38.66 -22.50 10.79
N VAL A 180 -38.08 -22.87 9.64
CA VAL A 180 -37.48 -21.91 8.70
C VAL A 180 -38.58 -21.29 7.84
N TRP A 181 -38.73 -19.98 7.92
CA TRP A 181 -39.73 -19.22 7.15
C TRP A 181 -39.22 -18.89 5.75
N THR A 182 -38.01 -18.33 5.69
CA THR A 182 -37.40 -17.86 4.46
C THR A 182 -35.94 -18.28 4.44
N VAL A 183 -35.51 -18.85 3.32
CA VAL A 183 -34.11 -19.13 3.04
C VAL A 183 -33.70 -18.30 1.82
N CYS A 184 -32.63 -17.53 1.94
CA CYS A 184 -32.17 -16.63 0.88
C CYS A 184 -31.19 -17.33 -0.09
N SER A 185 -30.66 -18.50 0.27
CA SER A 185 -29.75 -19.30 -0.57
C SER A 185 -30.30 -20.72 -0.76
N ARG A 186 -30.03 -21.34 -1.93
CA ARG A 186 -30.39 -22.76 -2.19
C ARG A 186 -29.55 -23.76 -1.39
N GLU A 187 -28.60 -23.30 -0.59
CA GLU A 187 -27.80 -24.14 0.29
C GLU A 187 -28.55 -24.36 1.62
N ALA A 188 -28.54 -25.59 2.11
CA ALA A 188 -29.07 -25.90 3.44
C ALA A 188 -28.38 -25.00 4.49
N VAL A 189 -29.15 -24.45 5.44
CA VAL A 189 -28.65 -23.60 6.53
C VAL A 189 -27.52 -24.33 7.25
N ARG A 190 -26.28 -23.88 7.06
CA ARG A 190 -25.11 -24.45 7.74
C ARG A 190 -24.96 -23.77 9.10
N PHE A 191 -24.90 -24.57 10.17
CA PHE A 191 -24.75 -24.13 11.57
C PHE A 191 -23.40 -23.48 11.92
N VAL A 192 -22.54 -23.21 10.93
CA VAL A 192 -21.21 -22.61 11.14
C VAL A 192 -21.26 -21.07 11.09
N SER A 193 -22.44 -20.49 10.88
CA SER A 193 -22.64 -19.04 10.80
C SER A 193 -23.23 -18.48 12.11
N PRO A 194 -22.81 -17.28 12.56
CA PRO A 194 -23.35 -16.66 13.78
C PRO A 194 -24.86 -16.44 13.67
N VAL A 195 -25.61 -16.76 14.73
CA VAL A 195 -27.08 -16.61 14.73
C VAL A 195 -27.49 -15.48 15.66
N ARG A 196 -28.22 -14.50 15.10
CA ARG A 196 -28.83 -13.43 15.88
C ARG A 196 -30.24 -13.84 16.32
N ALA A 197 -30.41 -14.10 17.62
CA ALA A 197 -31.73 -14.34 18.20
C ALA A 197 -32.33 -13.02 18.69
N SER A 198 -33.60 -12.74 18.38
CA SER A 198 -34.29 -11.57 18.93
C SER A 198 -35.62 -11.95 19.59
N ARG A 199 -35.91 -11.33 20.73
CA ARG A 199 -37.21 -11.43 21.41
C ARG A 199 -37.61 -10.05 21.89
N SER A 200 -38.78 -9.57 21.43
CA SER A 200 -39.39 -8.30 21.87
C SER A 200 -38.35 -7.19 22.04
N SER A 201 -37.74 -6.77 20.92
CA SER A 201 -36.73 -5.70 20.80
C SER A 201 -35.37 -5.90 21.49
N LYS A 202 -35.11 -7.01 22.22
CA LYS A 202 -33.75 -7.40 22.63
C LYS A 202 -33.18 -8.45 21.68
N ALA A 203 -32.02 -8.17 21.11
CA ALA A 203 -31.26 -9.11 20.29
C ALA A 203 -30.03 -9.63 21.06
N THR A 204 -29.74 -10.91 20.92
CA THR A 204 -28.58 -11.57 21.52
C THR A 204 -27.89 -12.41 20.44
N TRP A 205 -26.57 -12.29 20.37
CA TRP A 205 -25.75 -13.11 19.49
C TRP A 205 -25.51 -14.46 20.14
N LEU A 206 -25.83 -15.53 19.42
CA LEU A 206 -25.47 -16.89 19.78
C LEU A 206 -24.24 -17.28 18.94
N PRO A 207 -23.20 -17.85 19.59
CA PRO A 207 -22.00 -18.33 18.91
C PRO A 207 -22.30 -19.51 17.98
#